data_AF-A0A645HXJ3-F1
#
_entry.id   AF-A0A645HXJ3-F1
#
_cell.length_a   1.000
_cell.length_b   1.000
_cell.length_c   1.000
_cell.angle_alpha   90.00
_cell.angle_beta   90.00
_cell.angle_gamma   90.00
#
_symmetry.space_group_name_H-M   'P 1'
#
loop_
_entity.id
_entity.type
_entity.pdbx_description
1 polymer ?
#
loop_
_entity_poly.entity_id
_entity_poly.type
_entity_poly.pdbx_seq_one_letter_code
_entity_poly.pdbx_strand_id
1 'polypeptide(L)'
;MIIGEIRRYLRDNNPIRVSRSMRDIAYKALQVRDSLVSRYSREPSINEIAEELKIPREEIIFALDAIQEPISLFEPIYHDGGDPIFVMDQISDDKNLDFNWLEGVAIKEALRRLSEREKHILTLRFFEGKTQMEVAEEIGISQAQVSRLEKAALGHMRKYI
;
A
#
# COMPACT_ATOMS: atom_id res chain seq x y z
N MET A 1 -34.75 -19.91 -16.90
CA MET A 1 -33.92 -21.01 -17.47
C MET A 1 -32.65 -21.15 -16.66
N ILE A 2 -32.38 -22.34 -16.13
CA ILE A 2 -31.24 -22.66 -15.24
C ILE A 2 -29.89 -22.23 -15.85
N ILE A 3 -29.69 -22.45 -17.15
CA ILE A 3 -28.42 -22.17 -17.84
C ILE A 3 -28.05 -20.67 -17.86
N GLY A 4 -29.06 -19.79 -17.93
CA GLY A 4 -28.84 -18.34 -17.93
C GLY A 4 -28.34 -17.86 -16.57
N GLU A 5 -28.84 -18.46 -15.50
CA GLU A 5 -28.43 -18.13 -14.13
C GLU A 5 -27.02 -18.65 -13.82
N ILE A 6 -26.67 -19.85 -14.30
CA ILE A 6 -25.30 -20.39 -14.19
C ILE A 6 -24.30 -19.49 -14.91
N ARG A 7 -24.58 -19.10 -16.16
CA ARG A 7 -23.71 -18.18 -16.91
C ARG A 7 -23.58 -16.82 -16.23
N ARG A 8 -24.67 -16.31 -15.62
CA ARG A 8 -24.64 -15.06 -14.87
C ARG A 8 -23.74 -15.19 -13.64
N TYR A 9 -23.90 -16.25 -12.86
CA TYR A 9 -23.12 -16.48 -11.64
C TYR A 9 -21.62 -16.61 -11.93
N LEU A 10 -21.23 -17.48 -12.87
CA LEU A 10 -19.81 -17.67 -13.23
C LEU A 10 -19.16 -16.39 -13.76
N ARG A 11 -19.95 -15.55 -14.45
CA ARG A 11 -19.45 -14.28 -15.00
C ARG A 11 -19.30 -13.18 -13.95
N ASP A 12 -20.19 -13.15 -12.97
CA ASP A 12 -20.28 -12.06 -12.00
C ASP A 12 -19.49 -12.37 -10.70
N ASN A 13 -19.13 -13.63 -10.47
CA ASN A 13 -18.41 -14.11 -9.28
C ASN A 13 -16.91 -14.34 -9.55
N ASN A 14 -16.18 -13.25 -9.83
CA ASN A 14 -14.72 -13.25 -9.97
C ASN A 14 -14.09 -12.48 -8.78
N PRO A 15 -12.84 -12.76 -8.35
CA PRO A 15 -12.19 -12.04 -7.25
C PRO A 15 -12.16 -10.52 -7.48
N ILE A 16 -12.08 -10.10 -8.74
CA ILE A 16 -12.11 -8.70 -9.16
C ILE A 16 -13.36 -8.44 -10.01
N ARG A 17 -14.15 -7.44 -9.62
CA ARG A 17 -15.31 -6.99 -10.39
C ARG A 17 -14.88 -6.08 -11.53
N VAL A 18 -15.12 -6.54 -12.76
CA VAL A 18 -14.82 -5.82 -14.00
C VAL A 18 -16.12 -5.39 -14.69
N SER A 19 -16.12 -4.24 -15.36
CA SER A 19 -17.28 -3.78 -16.12
C SER A 19 -17.58 -4.71 -17.31
N ARG A 20 -18.85 -4.76 -17.74
CA ARG A 20 -19.27 -5.62 -18.85
C ARG A 20 -18.61 -5.24 -20.17
N SER A 21 -18.57 -3.94 -20.48
CA SER A 21 -17.95 -3.44 -21.70
C SER A 21 -16.49 -3.86 -21.83
N MET A 22 -15.71 -3.76 -20.76
CA MET A 22 -14.31 -4.18 -20.73
C MET A 22 -14.16 -5.67 -20.99
N ARG A 23 -14.98 -6.50 -20.34
CA ARG A 23 -14.97 -7.95 -20.57
C ARG A 23 -15.34 -8.32 -22.00
N ASP A 24 -16.35 -7.66 -22.57
CA ASP A 24 -16.78 -7.91 -23.94
C ASP A 24 -15.69 -7.54 -24.95
N ILE A 25 -14.97 -6.42 -24.73
CA ILE A 25 -13.81 -6.05 -25.56
C ILE A 25 -12.70 -7.10 -25.43
N ALA A 26 -12.39 -7.55 -24.21
CA ALA A 26 -11.35 -8.55 -23.96
C ALA A 26 -11.65 -9.87 -24.68
N TYR A 27 -12.88 -10.39 -24.57
CA TYR A 27 -13.25 -11.63 -25.26
C TYR A 27 -13.22 -11.50 -26.78
N LYS A 28 -13.63 -10.35 -27.34
CA LYS A 28 -13.49 -10.09 -28.78
C LYS A 28 -12.03 -10.03 -29.21
N ALA A 29 -11.17 -9.40 -28.41
CA ALA A 29 -9.72 -9.33 -28.65
C ALA A 29 -9.08 -10.72 -28.65
N LEU A 30 -9.45 -11.60 -27.72
CA LEU A 30 -8.99 -12.99 -27.70
C LEU A 30 -9.44 -13.77 -28.94
N GLN A 31 -10.72 -13.65 -29.34
CA GLN A 31 -11.23 -14.30 -30.55
C GLN A 31 -10.51 -13.85 -31.81
N VAL A 32 -10.27 -12.53 -31.95
CA VAL A 32 -9.52 -11.98 -33.08
C VAL A 32 -8.07 -12.45 -33.04
N ARG A 33 -7.42 -12.42 -31.88
CA ARG A 33 -6.06 -12.96 -31.73
C ARG A 33 -5.97 -14.38 -32.25
N ASP A 34 -6.86 -15.27 -31.81
CA ASP A 34 -6.86 -16.68 -32.21
C ASP A 34 -7.11 -16.84 -33.73
N SER A 35 -7.98 -16.00 -34.31
CA SER A 35 -8.21 -15.97 -35.76
C SER A 35 -6.98 -15.52 -36.58
N LEU A 36 -6.23 -14.53 -36.07
CA LEU A 36 -5.04 -14.01 -36.72
C LEU A 36 -3.87 -15.01 -36.60
N VAL A 37 -3.75 -15.68 -35.46
CA VAL A 37 -2.81 -16.80 -35.26
C VAL A 37 -3.06 -17.89 -36.30
N SER A 38 -4.32 -18.30 -36.47
CA SER A 38 -4.70 -19.32 -37.45
C SER A 38 -4.38 -18.89 -38.89
N ARG A 39 -4.62 -17.61 -39.23
CA ARG A 39 -4.39 -17.08 -40.58
C ARG A 39 -2.91 -16.91 -40.92
N TYR A 40 -2.10 -16.42 -39.99
CA TYR A 40 -0.72 -15.99 -40.25
C TYR A 40 0.34 -16.91 -39.65
N SER A 41 -0.06 -17.95 -38.89
CA SER A 41 0.84 -18.90 -38.22
C SER A 41 1.90 -18.22 -37.35
N ARG A 42 1.55 -17.07 -36.77
CA ARG A 42 2.38 -16.32 -35.81
C ARG A 42 1.51 -15.58 -34.82
N GLU A 43 2.12 -15.16 -33.72
CA GLU A 43 1.44 -14.31 -32.74
C GLU A 43 1.19 -12.90 -33.33
N PRO A 44 -0.06 -12.40 -33.30
CA PRO A 44 -0.38 -11.06 -33.76
C PRO A 44 0.03 -10.01 -32.72
N SER A 45 0.42 -8.84 -33.19
CA SER A 45 0.63 -7.68 -32.32
C SER A 45 -0.70 -7.09 -31.85
N ILE A 46 -0.64 -6.34 -30.74
CA ILE A 46 -1.82 -5.60 -30.25
C ILE A 46 -2.34 -4.60 -31.29
N ASN A 47 -1.46 -4.00 -32.11
CA ASN A 47 -1.86 -3.10 -33.18
C ASN A 47 -2.70 -3.83 -34.25
N GLU A 48 -2.34 -5.05 -34.63
CA GLU A 48 -3.09 -5.84 -35.62
C GLU A 48 -4.48 -6.23 -35.09
N ILE A 49 -4.58 -6.55 -33.80
CA ILE A 49 -5.86 -6.82 -33.13
C ILE A 49 -6.71 -5.54 -33.10
N ALA A 50 -6.10 -4.39 -32.82
CA ALA A 50 -6.74 -3.08 -32.80
C ALA A 50 -7.29 -2.66 -34.16
N GLU A 51 -6.52 -2.87 -35.23
CA GLU A 51 -6.92 -2.60 -36.60
C GLU A 51 -8.12 -3.47 -37.03
N GLU A 52 -8.09 -4.77 -36.73
CA GLU A 52 -9.17 -5.70 -37.07
C GLU A 52 -10.46 -5.38 -36.29
N LEU A 53 -10.36 -5.03 -35.01
CA LEU A 53 -11.51 -4.68 -34.17
C LEU A 53 -12.00 -3.24 -34.34
N LYS A 54 -11.19 -2.35 -34.90
CA LYS A 54 -11.42 -0.90 -34.98
C LYS A 54 -11.66 -0.28 -33.60
N ILE A 55 -10.89 -0.71 -32.61
CA ILE A 55 -10.90 -0.22 -31.23
C ILE A 55 -9.50 0.32 -30.92
N PRO A 56 -9.37 1.44 -30.17
CA PRO A 56 -8.06 1.95 -29.76
C PRO A 56 -7.21 0.88 -29.06
N ARG A 57 -5.91 0.88 -29.34
CA ARG A 57 -4.96 -0.08 -28.76
C ARG A 57 -4.99 -0.04 -27.23
N GLU A 58 -5.09 1.15 -26.65
CA GLU A 58 -5.09 1.36 -25.21
C GLU A 58 -6.28 0.65 -24.56
N GLU A 59 -7.46 0.78 -25.15
CA GLU A 59 -8.68 0.10 -24.68
C GLU A 59 -8.54 -1.41 -24.73
N ILE A 60 -7.89 -1.96 -25.76
CA ILE A 60 -7.61 -3.40 -25.87
C ILE A 60 -6.64 -3.86 -24.77
N ILE A 61 -5.57 -3.09 -24.52
CA ILE A 61 -4.61 -3.40 -23.45
C ILE A 61 -5.33 -3.43 -22.10
N PHE A 62 -6.08 -2.38 -21.77
CA PHE A 62 -6.82 -2.33 -20.52
C PHE A 62 -7.85 -3.47 -20.41
N ALA A 63 -8.51 -3.84 -21.51
CA ALA A 63 -9.50 -4.91 -21.51
C ALA A 63 -8.86 -6.28 -21.25
N LEU A 64 -7.74 -6.58 -21.93
CA LEU A 64 -7.00 -7.82 -21.73
C LEU A 64 -6.40 -7.91 -20.33
N ASP A 65 -5.90 -6.81 -19.79
CA ASP A 65 -5.37 -6.74 -18.43
C ASP A 65 -6.47 -6.97 -17.38
N ALA A 66 -7.65 -6.37 -17.59
CA ALA A 66 -8.76 -6.46 -16.65
C ALA A 66 -9.30 -7.88 -16.45
N ILE A 67 -9.09 -8.80 -17.41
CA ILE A 67 -9.55 -10.19 -17.30
C ILE A 67 -8.49 -11.15 -16.75
N GLN A 68 -7.28 -10.66 -16.42
CA GLN A 68 -6.25 -11.51 -15.83
C GLN A 68 -6.66 -12.01 -14.45
N GLU A 69 -6.36 -13.27 -14.17
CA GLU A 69 -6.58 -13.85 -12.85
C GLU A 69 -5.45 -13.43 -11.90
N PRO A 70 -5.77 -13.06 -10.65
CA PRO A 70 -4.74 -12.72 -9.68
C PRO A 70 -3.89 -13.95 -9.34
N ILE A 71 -2.60 -13.72 -9.17
CA ILE A 71 -1.63 -14.74 -8.73
C ILE A 71 -1.80 -14.97 -7.22
N SER A 72 -1.66 -16.23 -6.77
CA SER A 72 -1.73 -16.55 -5.35
C SER A 72 -0.49 -16.04 -4.61
N LEU A 73 -0.70 -15.40 -3.47
CA LEU A 73 0.39 -15.00 -2.57
C LEU A 73 1.17 -16.22 -2.03
N PHE A 74 0.53 -17.39 -1.98
CA PHE A 74 1.12 -18.65 -1.54
C PHE A 74 1.67 -19.49 -2.70
N GLU A 75 1.85 -18.89 -3.88
CA GLU A 75 2.49 -19.57 -4.99
C GLU A 75 4.01 -19.63 -4.77
N PRO A 76 4.63 -20.82 -4.80
CA PRO A 76 6.08 -20.95 -4.62
C PRO A 76 6.82 -20.49 -5.88
N ILE A 77 7.77 -19.56 -5.74
CA ILE A 77 8.55 -19.01 -6.85
C ILE A 77 9.96 -19.62 -6.95
N TYR A 78 10.45 -20.23 -5.88
CA TYR A 78 11.75 -20.89 -5.84
C TYR A 78 11.73 -22.07 -4.86
N HIS A 79 12.36 -23.18 -5.25
CA HIS A 79 12.46 -24.39 -4.43
C HIS A 79 13.73 -25.17 -4.79
N ASP A 80 14.78 -25.10 -3.95
CA ASP A 80 16.05 -25.84 -4.15
C ASP A 80 16.39 -26.83 -3.02
N GLY A 81 15.37 -27.42 -2.40
CA GLY A 81 15.54 -28.41 -1.34
C GLY A 81 15.56 -27.83 0.08
N GLY A 82 15.39 -26.51 0.22
CA GLY A 82 15.01 -25.84 1.47
C GLY A 82 13.53 -25.47 1.51
N ASP A 83 13.16 -24.60 2.47
CA ASP A 83 11.82 -24.03 2.55
C ASP A 83 11.50 -23.24 1.26
N PRO A 84 10.32 -23.46 0.65
CA PRO A 84 9.94 -22.75 -0.56
C PRO A 84 9.79 -21.25 -0.28
N ILE A 85 10.29 -20.43 -1.21
CA ILE A 85 10.04 -18.99 -1.21
C ILE A 85 8.72 -18.76 -1.93
N PHE A 86 7.78 -18.07 -1.29
CA PHE A 86 6.48 -17.73 -1.84
C PHE A 86 6.44 -16.31 -2.41
N VAL A 87 5.45 -16.03 -3.27
CA VAL A 87 5.21 -14.66 -3.79
C VAL A 87 5.09 -13.64 -2.66
N MET A 88 4.42 -13.99 -1.56
CA MET A 88 4.27 -13.11 -0.39
C MET A 88 5.60 -12.67 0.23
N ASP A 89 6.64 -13.49 0.16
CA ASP A 89 7.93 -13.20 0.79
C ASP A 89 8.73 -12.13 0.04
N GLN A 90 8.36 -11.86 -1.22
CA GLN A 90 9.01 -10.84 -2.07
C GLN A 90 8.25 -9.50 -2.05
N ILE A 91 7.04 -9.46 -1.50
CA ILE A 91 6.25 -8.24 -1.44
C ILE A 91 6.72 -7.42 -0.24
N SER A 92 7.32 -6.26 -0.50
CA SER A 92 7.69 -5.31 0.54
C SER A 92 6.46 -4.54 1.02
N ASP A 93 6.35 -4.30 2.33
CA ASP A 93 5.38 -3.35 2.89
C ASP A 93 6.09 -2.00 3.10
N ASP A 94 5.64 -0.95 2.42
CA ASP A 94 6.14 0.43 2.60
C ASP A 94 5.92 0.96 4.02
N LYS A 95 5.08 0.29 4.82
CA LYS A 95 4.99 0.49 6.27
C LYS A 95 6.21 -0.14 6.94
N ASN A 96 7.35 0.51 6.78
CA ASN A 96 8.58 0.29 7.54
C ASN A 96 8.30 0.35 9.05
N LEU A 97 7.87 -0.77 9.63
CA LEU A 97 7.73 -0.96 11.07
C LEU A 97 9.09 -0.85 11.75
N ASP A 98 10.16 -1.24 11.06
CA ASP A 98 11.53 -1.27 11.61
C ASP A 98 12.09 0.13 11.88
N PHE A 99 11.83 1.11 11.00
CA PHE A 99 12.29 2.49 11.20
C PHE A 99 11.56 3.15 12.39
N ASN A 100 10.24 2.98 12.46
CA ASN A 100 9.42 3.51 13.56
C ASN A 100 9.77 2.86 14.91
N TRP A 101 10.18 1.59 14.91
CA TRP A 101 10.57 0.88 16.13
C TRP A 101 11.87 1.45 16.72
N LEU A 102 12.88 1.69 15.87
CA LEU A 102 14.16 2.25 16.32
C LEU A 102 14.00 3.68 16.86
N GLU A 103 13.22 4.53 16.17
CA GLU A 103 12.87 5.86 16.65
C GLU A 103 12.14 5.82 18.01
N GLY A 104 11.17 4.90 18.15
CA GLY A 104 10.45 4.70 19.40
C GLY A 104 11.36 4.30 20.57
N VAL A 105 12.34 3.43 20.33
CA VAL A 105 13.34 3.04 21.34
C VAL A 105 14.23 4.22 21.72
N ALA A 106 14.74 4.97 20.74
CA ALA A 106 15.60 6.14 20.96
C ALA A 106 14.88 7.23 21.77
N ILE A 107 13.63 7.56 21.41
CA ILE A 107 12.80 8.53 22.14
C ILE A 107 12.55 8.05 23.58
N LYS A 108 12.25 6.76 23.78
CA LYS A 108 11.98 6.20 25.11
C LYS A 108 13.21 6.29 26.03
N GLU A 109 14.40 6.04 25.51
CA GLU A 109 15.64 6.16 26.29
C GLU A 109 15.99 7.63 26.56
N ALA A 110 15.79 8.52 25.58
CA ALA A 110 15.96 9.96 25.76
C ALA A 110 15.03 10.53 26.85
N LEU A 111 13.76 10.11 26.88
CA LEU A 111 12.79 10.52 27.90
C LEU A 111 13.20 10.09 29.31
N ARG A 112 13.83 8.91 29.49
CA ARG A 112 14.28 8.43 30.81
C ARG A 112 15.33 9.32 31.46
N ARG A 113 16.09 10.10 30.66
CA ARG A 113 17.16 10.99 31.13
C ARG A 113 16.67 12.35 31.59
N LEU A 114 15.43 12.70 31.31
CA LEU A 114 14.81 13.93 31.76
C LEU A 114 14.47 13.87 33.24
N SER A 115 14.54 15.02 33.91
CA SER A 115 13.96 15.17 35.24
C SER A 115 12.44 15.01 35.21
N GLU A 116 11.83 14.64 36.34
CA GLU A 116 10.37 14.48 36.43
C GLU A 116 9.62 15.75 36.02
N ARG A 117 10.18 16.93 36.32
CA ARG A 117 9.62 18.21 35.91
C ARG A 117 9.66 18.42 34.40
N GLU A 118 10.78 18.09 33.75
CA GLU A 118 10.90 18.17 32.29
C GLU A 118 9.98 17.16 31.61
N LYS A 119 9.91 15.91 32.10
CA LYS A 119 8.98 14.90 31.59
C LYS A 119 7.54 15.38 31.68
N HIS A 120 7.13 15.91 32.83
CA HIS A 120 5.78 16.42 33.03
C HIS A 120 5.44 17.55 32.04
N ILE A 121 6.34 18.52 31.85
CA ILE A 121 6.17 19.59 30.86
C ILE A 121 6.00 19.01 29.45
N LEU A 122 6.85 18.06 29.03
CA LEU A 122 6.75 17.46 27.71
C LEU A 122 5.47 16.62 27.54
N THR A 123 5.02 15.91 28.58
CA THR A 123 3.74 15.19 28.55
C THR A 123 2.59 16.14 28.31
N LEU A 124 2.50 17.24 29.06
CA LEU A 124 1.44 18.22 28.87
C LEU A 124 1.48 18.84 27.46
N ARG A 125 2.69 19.15 26.95
CA ARG A 125 2.89 19.80 25.63
C ARG A 125 2.62 18.88 24.44
N PHE A 126 3.14 17.66 24.46
CA PHE A 126 3.19 16.78 23.29
C PHE A 126 2.22 15.60 23.37
N PHE A 127 1.85 15.15 24.57
CA PHE A 127 0.89 14.05 24.75
C PHE A 127 -0.52 14.57 25.00
N GLU A 128 -0.68 15.59 25.86
CA GLU A 128 -1.99 16.21 26.14
C GLU A 128 -2.33 17.39 25.21
N GLY A 129 -1.37 17.88 24.43
CA GLY A 129 -1.58 18.93 23.42
C GLY A 129 -1.82 20.34 24.00
N LYS A 130 -1.53 20.58 25.28
CA LYS A 130 -1.69 21.90 25.93
C LYS A 130 -0.68 22.90 25.39
N THR A 131 -1.06 24.16 25.23
CA THR A 131 -0.20 25.30 24.89
C THR A 131 0.79 25.62 26.02
N GLN A 132 1.89 26.33 25.72
CA GLN A 132 2.85 26.74 26.75
C GLN A 132 2.23 27.67 27.81
N MET A 133 1.18 28.40 27.47
CA MET A 133 0.43 29.22 28.43
C MET A 133 -0.40 28.36 29.37
N GLU A 134 -1.14 27.38 28.86
CA GLU A 134 -1.91 26.44 29.69
C GLU A 134 -0.99 25.65 30.62
N VAL A 135 0.17 25.20 30.13
CA VAL A 135 1.19 24.54 30.97
C VAL A 135 1.75 25.47 32.03
N ALA A 136 1.94 26.76 31.70
CA ALA A 136 2.44 27.76 32.63
C ALA A 136 1.43 28.02 33.77
N GLU A 137 0.14 28.10 33.44
CA GLU A 137 -0.95 28.22 34.41
C GLU A 137 -1.05 26.99 35.32
N GLU A 138 -0.96 25.79 34.77
CA GLU A 138 -1.05 24.53 35.52
C GLU A 138 0.14 24.31 36.47
N ILE A 139 1.34 24.67 36.05
CA ILE A 139 2.58 24.48 36.85
C ILE A 139 2.86 25.69 37.77
N GLY A 140 2.18 26.82 37.57
CA GLY A 140 2.35 28.05 38.36
C GLY A 140 3.68 28.78 38.08
N ILE A 141 4.12 28.80 36.81
CA ILE A 141 5.32 29.52 36.37
C ILE A 141 5.01 30.40 35.17
N SER A 142 5.95 31.24 34.73
CA SER A 142 5.73 32.05 33.52
C SER A 142 5.87 31.21 32.24
N GLN A 143 5.16 31.59 31.18
CA GLN A 143 5.30 30.97 29.86
C GLN A 143 6.75 31.01 29.36
N ALA A 144 7.49 32.08 29.63
CA ALA A 144 8.91 32.18 29.29
C ALA A 144 9.77 31.12 30.01
N GLN A 145 9.42 30.77 31.25
CA GLN A 145 10.08 29.68 31.98
C GLN A 145 9.72 28.30 31.41
N VAL A 146 8.44 28.07 31.06
CA VAL A 146 8.02 26.84 30.36
C VAL A 146 8.81 26.68 29.06
N SER A 147 8.89 27.74 28.25
CA SER A 147 9.64 27.75 26.98
C SER A 147 11.11 27.37 27.16
N ARG A 148 11.78 27.92 28.19
CA ARG A 148 13.17 27.58 28.51
C ARG A 148 13.34 26.12 28.95
N LEU A 149 12.44 25.62 29.80
CA LEU A 149 12.47 24.23 30.28
C LEU A 149 12.19 23.24 29.14
N GLU A 150 11.21 23.53 28.28
CA GLU A 150 10.91 22.73 27.08
C GLU A 150 12.13 22.68 26.15
N LYS A 151 12.76 23.83 25.87
CA LYS A 151 13.96 23.88 25.03
C LYS A 151 15.14 23.13 25.64
N ALA A 152 15.35 23.23 26.95
CA ALA A 152 16.38 22.48 27.66
C ALA A 152 16.14 20.97 27.60
N ALA A 153 14.90 20.53 27.86
CA ALA A 153 14.51 19.12 27.79
C ALA A 153 14.70 18.55 26.38
N LEU A 154 14.24 19.26 25.34
CA LEU A 154 14.45 18.84 23.94
C LEU A 154 15.93 18.83 23.55
N GLY A 155 16.73 19.75 24.10
CA GLY A 155 18.18 19.77 23.93
C GLY A 155 18.88 18.59 24.62
N HIS A 156 18.38 18.16 25.78
CA HIS A 156 18.87 16.97 26.46
C HIS A 156 18.52 15.71 25.66
N MET A 157 17.27 15.58 25.20
CA MET A 157 16.83 14.42 24.40
C MET A 157 17.66 14.25 23.12
N ARG A 158 17.96 15.36 22.42
CA ARG A 158 18.74 15.36 21.17
C ARG A 158 20.19 14.87 21.30
N LYS A 159 20.73 14.75 22.51
CA LYS A 159 22.07 14.18 22.71
C LYS A 159 22.09 12.65 22.71
N TYR A 160 20.91 12.02 22.72
CA TYR A 160 20.74 10.58 22.89
C TYR A 160 19.90 9.93 21.78
N ILE A 161 19.45 10.73 20.82
CA ILE A 161 18.85 10.32 19.55
C ILE A 161 19.92 10.57 18.49
#